data_AF-A0A957MCW2-F1
#
_entry.id   AF-A0A957MCW2-F1
#
_cell.length_a   1.000
_cell.length_b   1.000
_cell.length_c   1.000
_cell.angle_alpha   90.00
_cell.angle_beta   90.00
_cell.angle_gamma   90.00
#
_symmetry.space_group_name_H-M   'P 1'
#
loop_
_entity.id
_entity.type
_entity.pdbx_description
1 polymer ?
#
loop_
_entity_poly.entity_id
_entity_poly.type
_entity_poly.pdbx_seq_one_letter_code
_entity_poly.pdbx_strand_id
1 'polypeptide(L)'
;MSALLGVMFIGITVLANHVQVVAGEGMQETVISQIARTLYGTSPLYYVTLAATTVILIMAANTSYADFPRLGALIAADGFLPKQLTYRGRRLVFSWGIVALALAASVLIMIFQADTTRLIPLYAIGVFLSFTLSQSGMVMRWRRSGKMKPGEEVEIHGSILRFDSHWRTKQAVNAFGAIMTFIVMIIFAVAKFTDGAYIVVVVIPLLVLVFFRIHRHYKSVSALLSRGARWPNMRQRPVKTLVLVDDVHAGTVHTINFAKSLGAPWTAVHVAIDPEKAERVKRTWQERVGD
;
A
#
# COMPACT_ATOMS: atom_id res chain seq x y z
N MET A 1 -16.90 -11.83 -18.20
CA MET A 1 -15.78 -10.86 -18.32
C MET A 1 -14.79 -11.21 -19.42
N SER A 2 -14.11 -12.37 -19.40
CA SER A 2 -13.09 -12.71 -20.41
C SER A 2 -13.62 -12.73 -21.86
N ALA A 3 -14.84 -13.24 -22.08
CA ALA A 3 -15.48 -13.22 -23.40
C ALA A 3 -15.74 -11.79 -23.90
N LEU A 4 -16.24 -10.91 -23.02
CA LEU A 4 -16.51 -9.51 -23.37
C LEU A 4 -15.21 -8.77 -23.73
N LEU A 5 -14.15 -8.96 -22.93
CA LEU A 5 -12.84 -8.39 -23.22
C LEU A 5 -12.29 -8.91 -24.55
N GLY A 6 -12.39 -10.21 -24.81
CA GLY A 6 -11.96 -10.82 -26.06
C GLY A 6 -12.72 -10.26 -27.28
N VAL A 7 -14.05 -10.19 -27.20
CA VAL A 7 -14.89 -9.64 -28.27
C VAL A 7 -14.57 -8.16 -28.51
N MET A 8 -14.46 -7.35 -27.47
CA MET A 8 -14.12 -5.94 -27.61
C MET A 8 -12.72 -5.73 -28.20
N PHE A 9 -11.72 -6.48 -27.72
CA PHE A 9 -10.35 -6.36 -28.21
C PHE A 9 -10.24 -6.76 -29.68
N ILE A 10 -10.83 -7.89 -30.07
CA ILE A 10 -10.85 -8.34 -31.46
C ILE A 10 -11.63 -7.34 -32.33
N GLY A 11 -12.79 -6.88 -31.87
CA GLY A 11 -13.62 -5.91 -32.59
C GLY A 11 -12.89 -4.59 -32.86
N ILE A 12 -12.24 -4.01 -31.83
CA ILE A 12 -11.45 -2.79 -31.97
C ILE A 12 -10.25 -3.01 -32.90
N THR A 13 -9.58 -4.16 -32.82
CA THR A 13 -8.43 -4.49 -33.69
C THR A 13 -8.84 -4.61 -35.16
N VAL A 14 -9.96 -5.27 -35.45
CA VAL A 14 -10.52 -5.40 -36.80
C VAL A 14 -10.89 -4.02 -37.35
N LEU A 15 -11.56 -3.18 -36.55
CA LEU A 15 -11.89 -1.80 -36.95
C LEU A 15 -10.65 -0.94 -37.19
N ALA A 16 -9.64 -1.02 -36.32
CA ALA A 16 -8.38 -0.29 -36.47
C ALA A 16 -7.67 -0.64 -37.78
N ASN A 17 -7.63 -1.93 -38.13
CA ASN A 17 -7.04 -2.40 -39.39
C ASN A 17 -7.85 -1.95 -40.62
N HIS A 18 -9.18 -1.99 -40.56
CA HIS A 18 -10.02 -1.54 -41.68
C HIS A 18 -9.92 -0.03 -41.93
N VAL A 19 -9.84 0.76 -40.87
CA VAL A 19 -9.72 2.22 -40.95
C VAL A 19 -8.28 2.67 -41.30
N GLN A 20 -7.31 1.74 -41.36
CA GLN A 20 -5.90 2.03 -41.59
C GLN A 20 -5.37 3.07 -40.59
N VAL A 21 -5.72 2.89 -39.32
CA VAL A 21 -5.29 3.78 -38.24
C VAL A 21 -3.76 3.76 -38.16
N VAL A 22 -3.14 4.91 -38.40
CA VAL A 22 -1.71 5.09 -38.21
C VAL A 22 -1.49 5.47 -36.74
N ALA A 23 -0.67 4.68 -36.03
CA ALA A 23 -0.20 5.01 -34.70
C ALA A 23 1.31 5.24 -34.76
N GLY A 24 1.78 6.37 -34.22
CA GLY A 24 3.20 6.74 -34.25
C GLY A 24 3.58 7.76 -33.18
N GLU A 25 4.87 7.83 -32.87
CA GLU A 25 5.43 8.80 -31.91
C GLU A 25 5.15 10.23 -32.42
N GLY A 26 4.43 11.02 -31.61
CA GLY A 26 4.05 12.40 -31.94
C GLY A 26 2.60 12.62 -32.34
N MET A 27 1.78 11.57 -32.48
CA MET A 27 0.33 11.74 -32.67
C MET A 27 -0.37 12.11 -31.36
N GLN A 28 -1.14 13.19 -31.38
CA GLN A 28 -1.90 13.68 -30.23
C GLN A 28 -3.16 12.86 -29.93
N GLU A 29 -3.52 11.90 -30.79
CA GLU A 29 -4.79 11.18 -30.73
C GLU A 29 -4.64 9.68 -30.52
N THR A 30 -5.50 9.14 -29.65
CA THR A 30 -5.58 7.70 -29.39
C THR A 30 -6.21 6.96 -30.57
N VAL A 31 -5.89 5.66 -30.70
CA VAL A 31 -6.51 4.78 -31.70
C VAL A 31 -8.04 4.81 -31.63
N ILE A 32 -8.61 4.85 -30.41
CA ILE A 32 -10.06 4.95 -30.21
C ILE A 32 -10.60 6.28 -30.76
N SER A 33 -9.90 7.40 -30.54
CA SER A 33 -10.26 8.70 -31.13
C SER A 33 -10.25 8.65 -32.66
N GLN A 34 -9.20 8.07 -33.26
CA GLN A 34 -9.09 7.99 -34.71
C GLN A 34 -10.20 7.13 -35.33
N ILE A 35 -10.51 5.98 -34.74
CA ILE A 35 -11.62 5.12 -35.18
C ILE A 35 -12.96 5.87 -35.05
N ALA A 36 -13.23 6.46 -33.89
CA ALA A 36 -14.48 7.16 -33.64
C ALA A 36 -14.67 8.36 -34.58
N ARG A 37 -13.60 9.11 -34.87
CA ARG A 37 -13.66 10.24 -35.80
C ARG A 37 -13.89 9.78 -37.24
N THR A 38 -13.28 8.67 -37.65
CA THR A 38 -13.48 8.15 -39.01
C THR A 38 -14.90 7.62 -39.20
N LEU A 39 -15.48 7.00 -38.17
CA LEU A 39 -16.84 6.46 -38.23
C LEU A 39 -17.93 7.53 -38.07
N TYR A 40 -17.75 8.47 -37.16
CA TYR A 40 -18.80 9.40 -36.74
C TYR A 40 -18.49 10.88 -37.06
N GLY A 41 -17.32 11.21 -37.59
CA GLY A 41 -16.86 12.60 -37.73
C GLY A 41 -16.71 13.30 -36.38
N THR A 42 -16.76 14.64 -36.38
CA THR A 42 -16.83 15.48 -35.17
C THR A 42 -18.27 15.65 -34.67
N SER A 43 -18.99 14.54 -34.54
CA SER A 43 -20.39 14.52 -34.08
C SER A 43 -20.51 14.36 -32.55
N PRO A 44 -21.70 14.56 -31.95
CA PRO A 44 -21.90 14.28 -30.52
C PRO A 44 -21.51 12.86 -30.10
N LEU A 45 -21.66 11.87 -30.98
CA LEU A 45 -21.28 10.47 -30.71
C LEU A 45 -19.78 10.27 -30.54
N TYR A 46 -18.95 11.05 -31.24
CA TYR A 46 -17.50 11.07 -31.04
C TYR A 46 -17.16 11.51 -29.61
N TYR A 47 -17.74 12.62 -29.15
CA TYR A 47 -17.50 13.12 -27.79
C TYR A 47 -18.02 12.18 -26.71
N VAL A 48 -19.16 11.51 -26.94
CA VAL A 48 -19.67 10.48 -26.02
C VAL A 48 -18.70 9.30 -25.91
N THR A 49 -18.13 8.85 -27.03
CA THR A 49 -17.16 7.74 -27.05
C THR A 49 -15.87 8.11 -26.29
N LEU A 50 -15.36 9.33 -26.49
CA LEU A 50 -14.20 9.83 -25.73
C LEU A 50 -14.52 9.94 -24.23
N ALA A 51 -15.66 10.55 -23.88
CA ALA A 51 -16.08 10.69 -22.48
C ALA A 51 -16.24 9.32 -21.80
N ALA A 52 -16.87 8.36 -22.47
CA ALA A 52 -17.00 6.98 -21.97
C ALA A 52 -15.64 6.33 -21.76
N THR A 53 -14.72 6.48 -22.71
CA THR A 53 -13.34 5.96 -22.60
C THR A 53 -12.60 6.57 -21.41
N THR A 54 -12.70 7.89 -21.22
CA THR A 54 -12.11 8.59 -20.08
C THR A 54 -12.68 8.11 -18.75
N VAL A 55 -14.01 7.94 -18.65
CA VAL A 55 -14.67 7.41 -17.45
C VAL A 55 -14.17 6.00 -17.12
N ILE A 56 -14.04 5.12 -18.13
CA ILE A 56 -13.52 3.77 -17.93
C ILE A 56 -12.08 3.80 -17.39
N LEU A 57 -11.22 4.68 -17.93
CA LEU A 57 -9.84 4.83 -17.45
C LEU A 57 -9.77 5.36 -16.01
N ILE A 58 -10.63 6.31 -15.64
CA ILE A 58 -10.75 6.82 -14.27
C ILE A 58 -11.20 5.69 -13.32
N MET A 59 -12.19 4.89 -13.72
CA MET A 59 -12.63 3.74 -12.94
C MET A 59 -11.54 2.68 -12.77
N ALA A 60 -10.74 2.42 -13.81
CA ALA A 60 -9.60 1.51 -13.72
C ALA A 60 -8.55 1.99 -12.70
N ALA A 61 -8.27 3.30 -12.66
CA ALA A 61 -7.39 3.89 -11.66
C ALA A 61 -7.97 3.72 -10.24
N ASN A 62 -9.28 3.93 -10.06
CA ASN A 62 -9.95 3.75 -8.76
C ASN A 62 -9.81 2.32 -8.21
N THR A 63 -9.87 1.29 -9.06
CA THR A 63 -9.63 -0.10 -8.64
C THR A 63 -8.25 -0.27 -8.00
N SER A 64 -7.21 0.36 -8.58
CA SER A 64 -5.86 0.33 -8.00
C SER A 64 -5.81 0.99 -6.61
N TYR A 65 -6.53 2.10 -6.41
CA TYR A 65 -6.67 2.76 -5.12
C TYR A 65 -7.48 1.97 -4.09
N ALA A 66 -8.33 1.04 -4.52
CA ALA A 66 -9.07 0.15 -3.64
C ALA A 66 -8.21 -1.06 -3.19
N ASP A 67 -7.40 -1.61 -4.08
CA ASP A 67 -6.68 -2.87 -3.86
C ASP A 67 -5.28 -2.68 -3.28
N PHE A 68 -4.51 -1.71 -3.76
CA PHE A 68 -3.13 -1.49 -3.28
C PHE A 68 -3.05 -1.28 -1.77
N PRO A 69 -3.90 -0.46 -1.11
CA PRO A 69 -3.79 -0.25 0.34
C PRO A 69 -4.01 -1.53 1.13
N ARG A 70 -4.84 -2.47 0.62
CA ARG A 70 -5.07 -3.77 1.24
C ARG A 70 -3.84 -4.67 1.11
N LEU A 71 -3.24 -4.73 -0.09
CA LEU A 71 -2.00 -5.49 -0.32
C LEU A 71 -0.84 -4.94 0.49
N GLY A 72 -0.67 -3.62 0.52
CA GLY A 72 0.35 -2.95 1.32
C GLY A 72 0.19 -3.23 2.82
N ALA A 73 -1.04 -3.25 3.33
CA ALA A 73 -1.32 -3.60 4.71
C ALA A 73 -0.99 -5.06 5.05
N LEU A 74 -1.26 -6.01 4.14
CA LEU A 74 -0.89 -7.42 4.32
C LEU A 74 0.63 -7.59 4.44
N ILE A 75 1.38 -7.00 3.50
CA ILE A 75 2.85 -7.06 3.48
C ILE A 75 3.46 -6.32 4.70
N ALA A 76 2.83 -5.22 5.13
CA ALA A 76 3.24 -4.49 6.33
C ALA A 76 2.97 -5.28 7.62
N ALA A 77 1.90 -6.08 7.67
CA ALA A 77 1.62 -6.97 8.79
C ALA A 77 2.70 -8.05 8.93
N ASP A 78 3.20 -8.57 7.80
CA ASP A 78 4.35 -9.50 7.75
C ASP A 78 5.70 -8.82 8.05
N GLY A 79 5.70 -7.49 8.27
CA GLY A 79 6.88 -6.72 8.65
C GLY A 79 7.84 -6.40 7.50
N PHE A 80 7.41 -6.50 6.24
CA PHE A 80 8.22 -6.12 5.07
C PHE A 80 8.02 -4.66 4.63
N LEU A 81 6.98 -4.01 5.14
CA LEU A 81 6.66 -2.59 4.92
C LEU A 81 6.48 -1.86 6.26
N PRO A 82 6.51 -0.51 6.28
CA PRO A 82 6.27 0.27 7.49
C PRO A 82 4.95 -0.11 8.16
N LYS A 83 4.99 -0.43 9.46
CA LYS A 83 3.80 -0.87 10.23
C LYS A 83 2.64 0.11 10.17
N GLN A 84 2.89 1.40 9.91
CA GLN A 84 1.87 2.44 9.73
C GLN A 84 0.87 2.12 8.61
N LEU A 85 1.27 1.34 7.60
CA LEU A 85 0.38 0.90 6.51
C LEU A 85 -0.71 -0.07 6.98
N THR A 86 -0.53 -0.71 8.15
CA THR A 86 -1.54 -1.59 8.76
C THR A 86 -2.66 -0.82 9.46
N TYR A 87 -2.47 0.48 9.70
CA TYR A 87 -3.44 1.30 10.42
C TYR A 87 -4.70 1.53 9.57
N ARG A 88 -5.84 1.09 10.10
CA ARG A 88 -7.16 1.38 9.54
C ARG A 88 -7.65 2.70 10.11
N GLY A 89 -7.97 3.65 9.23
CA GLY A 89 -8.57 4.92 9.62
C GLY A 89 -10.00 4.75 10.11
N ARG A 90 -10.64 5.87 10.49
CA ARG A 90 -12.02 5.92 11.02
C ARG A 90 -13.08 5.29 10.11
N ARG A 91 -12.82 5.21 8.79
CA ARG A 91 -13.70 4.55 7.79
C ARG A 91 -13.27 3.12 7.43
N LEU A 92 -12.40 2.49 8.22
CA LEU A 92 -11.80 1.18 7.96
C LEU A 92 -10.95 1.12 6.67
N VAL A 93 -10.52 2.27 6.16
CA VAL A 93 -9.66 2.40 4.98
C VAL A 93 -8.21 2.60 5.39
N PHE A 94 -7.28 1.93 4.71
CA PHE A 94 -5.83 2.05 4.90
C PHE A 94 -5.31 3.37 4.30
N SER A 95 -5.44 4.47 5.06
CA SER A 95 -5.17 5.83 4.56
C SER A 95 -3.70 6.03 4.15
N TRP A 96 -2.76 5.49 4.92
CA TRP A 96 -1.33 5.53 4.57
C TRP A 96 -1.03 4.81 3.25
N GLY A 97 -1.77 3.75 2.92
CA GLY A 97 -1.62 3.04 1.65
C GLY A 97 -2.08 3.87 0.46
N ILE A 98 -3.18 4.62 0.61
CA ILE A 98 -3.68 5.54 -0.42
C ILE A 98 -2.67 6.66 -0.68
N VAL A 99 -2.15 7.29 0.39
CA VAL A 99 -1.16 8.36 0.27
C VAL A 99 0.14 7.85 -0.37
N ALA A 100 0.61 6.66 0.03
CA ALA A 100 1.79 6.04 -0.56
C ALA A 100 1.60 5.78 -2.06
N LEU A 101 0.45 5.25 -2.48
CA LEU A 101 0.14 5.05 -3.90
C LEU A 101 0.06 6.37 -4.66
N ALA A 102 -0.62 7.38 -4.11
CA ALA A 102 -0.76 8.69 -4.74
C ALA A 102 0.61 9.36 -4.95
N LEU A 103 1.49 9.28 -3.95
CA LEU A 103 2.84 9.83 -4.05
C LEU A 103 3.68 9.06 -5.08
N ALA A 104 3.65 7.72 -5.05
CA ALA A 104 4.37 6.90 -6.03
C ALA A 104 3.88 7.14 -7.46
N ALA A 105 2.57 7.20 -7.67
CA ALA A 105 1.97 7.51 -8.97
C ALA A 105 2.34 8.92 -9.46
N SER A 106 2.31 9.92 -8.57
CA SER A 106 2.69 11.30 -8.90
C SER A 106 4.16 11.40 -9.30
N VAL A 107 5.06 10.76 -8.56
CA VAL A 107 6.49 10.69 -8.89
C VAL A 107 6.69 10.03 -10.26
N LEU A 108 5.98 8.94 -10.52
CA LEU A 108 6.07 8.25 -11.80
C LEU A 108 5.58 9.13 -12.97
N ILE A 109 4.44 9.80 -12.81
CA ILE A 109 3.91 10.73 -13.82
C ILE A 109 4.89 11.88 -14.09
N MET A 110 5.52 12.44 -13.04
CA MET A 110 6.52 13.51 -13.18
C MET A 110 7.79 13.04 -13.92
N ILE A 111 8.31 11.84 -13.58
CA ILE A 111 9.52 11.30 -14.23
C ILE A 111 9.27 11.01 -15.71
N PHE A 112 8.12 10.40 -16.02
CA PHE A 112 7.77 9.99 -17.37
C PHE A 112 7.02 11.06 -18.17
N GLN A 113 6.82 12.26 -17.60
CA GLN A 113 6.14 13.39 -18.25
C GLN A 113 4.76 13.00 -18.83
N ALA A 114 4.02 12.13 -18.11
CA ALA A 114 2.75 11.57 -18.54
C ALA A 114 2.76 10.83 -19.90
N ASP A 115 3.92 10.40 -20.40
CA ASP A 115 4.03 9.61 -21.63
C ASP A 115 3.63 8.14 -21.40
N THR A 116 2.47 7.77 -21.92
CA THR A 116 1.93 6.41 -21.80
C THR A 116 2.79 5.38 -22.53
N THR A 117 3.49 5.75 -23.60
CA THR A 117 4.34 4.84 -24.39
C THR A 117 5.49 4.28 -23.55
N ARG A 118 6.04 5.11 -22.67
CA ARG A 118 7.13 4.75 -21.75
C ARG A 118 6.63 4.07 -20.47
N LEU A 119 5.40 4.38 -20.06
CA LEU A 119 4.76 3.78 -18.87
C LEU A 119 4.23 2.36 -19.11
N ILE A 120 3.77 2.05 -20.33
CA ILE A 120 3.22 0.73 -20.68
C ILE A 120 4.22 -0.42 -20.41
N PRO A 121 5.50 -0.35 -20.84
CA PRO A 121 6.47 -1.40 -20.54
C PRO A 121 6.68 -1.65 -19.05
N LEU A 122 6.73 -0.59 -18.25
CA LEU A 122 6.88 -0.68 -16.78
C LEU A 122 5.71 -1.44 -16.15
N TYR A 123 4.48 -1.13 -16.56
CA TYR A 123 3.28 -1.86 -16.15
C TYR A 123 3.31 -3.32 -16.62
N ALA A 124 3.58 -3.55 -17.90
CA ALA A 124 3.55 -4.88 -18.51
C ALA A 124 4.52 -5.84 -17.82
N ILE A 125 5.76 -5.41 -17.58
CA ILE A 125 6.76 -6.26 -16.92
C ILE A 125 6.33 -6.59 -15.48
N GLY A 126 5.79 -5.62 -14.73
CA GLY A 126 5.29 -5.87 -13.38
C GLY A 126 4.13 -6.87 -13.33
N VAL A 127 3.17 -6.75 -14.26
CA VAL A 127 2.02 -7.67 -14.36
C VAL A 127 2.46 -9.06 -14.80
N PHE A 128 3.28 -9.17 -15.84
CA PHE A 128 3.74 -10.47 -16.32
C PHE A 128 4.64 -11.16 -15.30
N LEU A 129 5.49 -10.42 -14.58
CA LEU A 129 6.26 -10.97 -13.46
C LEU A 129 5.33 -11.54 -12.37
N SER A 130 4.30 -10.77 -11.98
CA SER A 130 3.32 -11.22 -10.99
C SER A 130 2.58 -12.47 -11.44
N PHE A 131 2.19 -12.54 -12.72
CA PHE A 131 1.57 -13.72 -13.29
C PHE A 131 2.54 -14.90 -13.35
N THR A 132 3.77 -14.72 -13.80
CA THR A 132 4.77 -15.79 -13.82
C THR A 132 5.00 -16.36 -12.41
N LEU A 133 5.14 -15.50 -11.39
CA LEU A 133 5.30 -15.93 -10.00
C LEU A 133 4.04 -16.64 -9.48
N SER A 134 2.86 -16.10 -9.74
CA SER A 134 1.58 -16.72 -9.31
C SER A 134 1.36 -18.08 -9.97
N GLN A 135 1.56 -18.17 -11.29
CA GLN A 135 1.41 -19.41 -12.05
C GLN A 135 2.44 -20.45 -11.59
N SER A 136 3.70 -20.05 -11.38
CA SER A 136 4.75 -20.93 -10.84
C SER A 136 4.42 -21.42 -9.43
N GLY A 137 3.89 -20.54 -8.56
CA GLY A 137 3.41 -20.90 -7.23
C GLY A 137 2.26 -21.91 -7.29
N MET A 138 1.33 -21.75 -8.23
CA MET A 138 0.23 -22.70 -8.46
C MET A 138 0.74 -24.06 -8.98
N VAL A 139 1.76 -24.09 -9.83
CA VAL A 139 2.42 -25.35 -10.24
C VAL A 139 2.97 -26.09 -9.03
N MET A 140 3.65 -25.39 -8.12
CA MET A 140 4.14 -25.99 -6.87
C MET A 140 3.00 -26.45 -5.95
N ARG A 141 1.91 -25.68 -5.87
CA ARG A 141 0.70 -26.03 -5.11
C ARG A 141 0.08 -27.33 -5.61
N TRP A 142 -0.13 -27.48 -6.91
CA TRP A 142 -0.72 -28.69 -7.50
C TRP A 142 0.19 -29.91 -7.36
N ARG A 143 1.51 -29.73 -7.47
CA ARG A 143 2.49 -30.79 -7.16
C ARG A 143 2.41 -31.26 -5.72
N ARG A 144 2.15 -30.36 -4.76
CA ARG A 144 1.98 -30.73 -3.34
C ARG A 144 0.63 -31.43 -3.10
N SER A 145 -0.46 -30.89 -3.65
CA SER A 145 -1.80 -31.50 -3.57
C SER A 145 -1.84 -32.92 -4.15
N GLY A 146 -1.16 -33.17 -5.27
CA GLY A 146 -1.09 -34.49 -5.90
C GLY A 146 -0.27 -35.55 -5.13
N LYS A 147 0.50 -35.13 -4.11
CA LYS A 147 1.25 -36.03 -3.22
C LYS A 147 0.51 -36.36 -1.91
N MET A 148 -0.64 -35.73 -1.65
CA MET A 148 -1.45 -35.96 -0.45
C MET A 148 -2.32 -37.20 -0.59
N LYS A 149 -2.71 -37.81 0.54
CA LYS A 149 -3.66 -38.93 0.51
C LYS A 149 -5.10 -38.40 0.26
N PRO A 150 -5.98 -39.17 -0.39
CA PRO A 150 -7.38 -38.80 -0.53
C PRO A 150 -8.02 -38.59 0.85
N GLY A 151 -8.62 -37.42 1.07
CA GLY A 151 -9.27 -37.04 2.35
C GLY A 151 -8.38 -36.30 3.36
N GLU A 152 -7.09 -36.08 3.05
CA GLU A 152 -6.18 -35.31 3.90
C GLU A 152 -6.34 -33.80 3.63
N GLU A 153 -6.58 -33.03 4.69
CA GLU A 153 -6.61 -31.56 4.63
C GLU A 153 -5.40 -31.01 5.39
N VAL A 154 -4.53 -30.30 4.67
CA VAL A 154 -3.38 -29.62 5.27
C VAL A 154 -3.60 -28.12 5.19
N GLU A 155 -3.72 -27.49 6.36
CA GLU A 155 -3.77 -26.04 6.46
C GLU A 155 -2.36 -25.47 6.33
N ILE A 156 -2.10 -24.75 5.24
CA ILE A 156 -0.88 -23.96 5.04
C ILE A 156 -1.25 -22.50 5.27
N HIS A 157 -0.29 -21.66 5.68
CA HIS A 157 -0.46 -20.20 5.83
C HIS A 157 -1.31 -19.61 4.69
N GLY A 158 -2.56 -19.24 5.01
CA GLY A 158 -3.51 -18.61 4.10
C GLY A 158 -4.24 -19.52 3.09
N SER A 159 -4.08 -20.86 3.12
CA SER A 159 -4.84 -21.76 2.24
C SER A 159 -4.94 -23.20 2.78
N ILE A 160 -6.12 -23.78 2.66
CA ILE A 160 -6.35 -25.22 2.87
C ILE A 160 -5.97 -25.95 1.57
N LEU A 161 -5.10 -26.96 1.65
CA LEU A 161 -4.86 -27.90 0.55
C LEU A 161 -5.70 -29.14 0.75
N ARG A 162 -6.32 -29.56 -0.34
CA ARG A 162 -7.04 -30.82 -0.47
C ARG A 162 -6.44 -31.61 -1.62
N PHE A 163 -6.55 -32.93 -1.54
CA PHE A 163 -6.27 -33.79 -2.68
C PHE A 163 -7.23 -33.47 -3.83
N ASP A 164 -6.69 -33.33 -5.04
CA ASP A 164 -7.47 -33.08 -6.26
C ASP A 164 -7.10 -34.10 -7.32
N SER A 165 -8.08 -34.87 -7.80
CA SER A 165 -7.86 -35.90 -8.84
C SER A 165 -7.31 -35.31 -10.15
N HIS A 166 -7.63 -34.06 -10.45
CA HIS A 166 -7.22 -33.38 -11.68
C HIS A 166 -5.94 -32.55 -11.50
N TRP A 167 -5.13 -32.82 -10.48
CA TRP A 167 -3.92 -32.03 -10.19
C TRP A 167 -2.95 -31.97 -11.38
N ARG A 168 -2.81 -33.06 -12.16
CA ARG A 168 -1.88 -33.11 -13.31
C ARG A 168 -2.28 -32.16 -14.43
N THR A 169 -3.56 -32.12 -14.79
CA THR A 169 -4.06 -31.23 -15.86
C THR A 169 -3.99 -29.77 -15.40
N LYS A 170 -4.42 -29.48 -14.17
CA LYS A 170 -4.30 -28.15 -13.57
C LYS A 170 -2.85 -27.68 -13.47
N GLN A 171 -1.92 -28.59 -13.13
CA GLN A 171 -0.50 -28.28 -13.11
C GLN A 171 0.03 -27.99 -14.52
N ALA A 172 -0.33 -28.80 -15.53
CA ALA A 172 0.11 -28.59 -16.90
C ALA A 172 -0.36 -27.24 -17.46
N VAL A 173 -1.63 -26.87 -17.23
CA VAL A 173 -2.19 -25.58 -17.64
C VAL A 173 -1.44 -24.41 -16.97
N ASN A 174 -1.21 -24.48 -15.66
CA ASN A 174 -0.48 -23.42 -14.96
C ASN A 174 1.01 -23.37 -15.36
N ALA A 175 1.63 -24.51 -15.67
CA ALA A 175 3.01 -24.56 -16.15
C ALA A 175 3.14 -23.92 -17.54
N PHE A 176 2.21 -24.22 -18.45
CA PHE A 176 2.14 -23.57 -19.75
C PHE A 176 1.93 -22.06 -19.61
N GLY A 177 1.02 -21.63 -18.72
CA GLY A 177 0.81 -20.22 -18.40
C GLY A 177 2.05 -19.54 -17.82
N ALA A 178 2.79 -20.20 -16.93
CA ALA A 178 4.04 -19.69 -16.37
C ALA A 178 5.10 -19.47 -17.46
N ILE A 179 5.27 -20.44 -18.38
CA ILE A 179 6.23 -20.33 -19.49
C ILE A 179 5.83 -19.22 -20.45
N MET A 180 4.56 -19.15 -20.86
CA MET A 180 4.05 -18.11 -21.76
C MET A 180 4.25 -16.71 -21.17
N THR A 181 3.84 -16.50 -19.92
CA THR A 181 3.99 -15.19 -19.25
C THR A 181 5.46 -14.82 -19.04
N PHE A 182 6.32 -15.78 -18.76
CA PHE A 182 7.75 -15.56 -18.64
C PHE A 182 8.37 -15.13 -19.97
N ILE A 183 8.05 -15.83 -21.07
CA ILE A 183 8.52 -15.47 -22.41
C ILE A 183 8.08 -14.06 -22.78
N VAL A 184 6.79 -13.73 -22.57
CA VAL A 184 6.27 -12.39 -22.86
C VAL A 184 6.98 -11.32 -22.01
N MET A 185 7.21 -11.58 -20.71
CA MET A 185 7.97 -10.68 -19.85
C MET A 185 9.37 -10.41 -20.40
N ILE A 186 10.10 -11.44 -20.84
CA ILE A 186 11.43 -11.31 -21.42
C ILE A 186 11.38 -10.52 -22.74
N ILE A 187 10.40 -10.79 -23.60
CA ILE A 187 10.22 -10.05 -24.85
C ILE A 187 10.02 -8.56 -24.55
N PHE A 188 9.14 -8.19 -23.60
CA PHE A 188 8.95 -6.79 -23.22
C PHE A 188 10.22 -6.18 -22.62
N ALA A 189 10.93 -6.92 -21.76
CA ALA A 189 12.16 -6.45 -21.13
C ALA A 189 13.27 -6.15 -22.15
N VAL A 190 13.40 -6.98 -23.19
CA VAL A 190 14.41 -6.80 -24.24
C VAL A 190 13.96 -5.78 -25.28
N ALA A 191 12.74 -5.92 -25.83
CA ALA A 191 12.27 -5.08 -26.94
C ALA A 191 12.03 -3.62 -26.53
N LYS A 192 11.67 -3.37 -25.26
CA LYS A 192 11.38 -2.03 -24.73
C LYS A 192 12.45 -1.56 -23.74
N PHE A 193 13.64 -2.14 -23.80
CA PHE A 193 14.75 -1.78 -22.91
C PHE A 193 15.10 -0.30 -23.00
N THR A 194 15.23 0.23 -24.22
CA THR A 194 15.51 1.65 -24.50
C THR A 194 14.35 2.58 -24.15
N ASP A 195 13.11 2.07 -24.23
CA ASP A 195 11.88 2.87 -24.07
C ASP A 195 11.48 3.04 -22.59
N GLY A 196 12.29 2.50 -21.66
CA GLY A 196 12.10 2.67 -20.22
C GLY A 196 12.01 1.38 -19.42
N ALA A 197 12.04 0.19 -20.05
CA ALA A 197 12.00 -1.08 -19.31
C ALA A 197 13.21 -1.29 -18.39
N TYR A 198 14.37 -0.67 -18.69
CA TYR A 198 15.54 -0.71 -17.82
C TYR A 198 15.25 -0.22 -16.39
N ILE A 199 14.28 0.70 -16.23
CA ILE A 199 13.87 1.22 -14.93
C ILE A 199 13.29 0.10 -14.06
N VAL A 200 12.53 -0.83 -14.64
CA VAL A 200 11.96 -1.98 -13.90
C VAL A 200 13.06 -2.87 -13.33
N VAL A 201 14.11 -3.11 -14.14
CA VAL A 201 15.26 -3.96 -13.77
C VAL A 201 16.00 -3.38 -12.56
N VAL A 202 15.94 -2.06 -12.36
CA VAL A 202 16.53 -1.39 -11.19
C VAL A 202 15.54 -1.27 -10.03
N VAL A 203 14.32 -0.83 -10.30
CA VAL A 203 13.31 -0.51 -9.28
C VAL A 203 12.86 -1.76 -8.52
N ILE A 204 12.63 -2.89 -9.21
CA ILE A 204 12.17 -4.12 -8.54
C ILE A 204 13.20 -4.63 -7.52
N PRO A 205 14.48 -4.86 -7.88
CA PRO A 205 15.49 -5.27 -6.91
C PRO A 205 15.68 -4.25 -5.78
N LEU A 206 15.62 -2.95 -6.08
CA LEU A 206 15.71 -1.90 -5.07
C LEU A 206 14.57 -1.99 -4.05
N LEU A 207 13.32 -2.14 -4.51
CA LEU A 207 12.15 -2.30 -3.63
C LEU A 207 12.29 -3.56 -2.76
N VAL A 208 12.72 -4.68 -3.36
CA VAL A 208 12.99 -5.93 -2.61
C VAL A 208 14.04 -5.69 -1.53
N LEU A 209 15.15 -5.02 -1.84
CA LEU A 209 16.20 -4.70 -0.87
C LEU A 209 15.65 -3.85 0.29
N VAL A 210 14.88 -2.81 -0.03
CA VAL A 210 14.23 -1.96 0.98
C VAL A 210 13.32 -2.79 1.89
N PHE A 211 12.47 -3.65 1.33
CA PHE A 211 11.56 -4.49 2.11
C PHE A 211 12.31 -5.44 3.05
N PHE A 212 13.37 -6.09 2.55
CA PHE A 212 14.21 -6.97 3.38
C PHE A 212 14.98 -6.19 4.46
N ARG A 213 15.41 -4.95 4.17
CA ARG A 213 16.08 -4.10 5.16
C ARG A 213 15.13 -3.70 6.29
N ILE A 214 13.89 -3.33 5.97
CA ILE A 214 12.83 -3.04 6.95
C ILE A 214 12.56 -4.29 7.81
N HIS A 215 12.39 -5.44 7.18
CA HIS A 215 12.13 -6.69 7.88
C HIS A 215 13.27 -7.08 8.83
N ARG A 216 14.53 -6.95 8.39
CA ARG A 216 15.71 -7.18 9.24
C ARG A 216 15.77 -6.19 10.40
N HIS A 217 15.47 -4.91 10.15
CA HIS A 217 15.42 -3.90 11.20
C HIS A 217 14.39 -4.26 12.28
N TYR A 218 13.17 -4.66 11.88
CA TYR A 218 12.15 -5.08 12.84
C TYR A 218 12.54 -6.34 13.61
N LYS A 219 13.16 -7.34 12.97
CA LYS A 219 13.71 -8.51 13.67
C LYS A 219 14.79 -8.13 14.69
N SER A 220 15.67 -7.18 14.34
CA SER A 220 16.70 -6.68 15.24
C SER A 220 16.10 -5.98 16.46
N VAL A 221 15.14 -5.07 16.25
CA VAL A 221 14.43 -4.36 17.34
C VAL A 221 13.69 -5.35 18.23
N SER A 222 12.98 -6.32 17.65
CA SER A 222 12.29 -7.37 18.40
C SER A 222 13.27 -8.18 19.26
N ALA A 223 14.43 -8.56 18.69
CA ALA A 223 15.44 -9.31 19.43
C ALA A 223 16.04 -8.50 20.58
N LEU A 224 16.27 -7.20 20.40
CA LEU A 224 16.77 -6.30 21.45
C LEU A 224 15.75 -6.16 22.60
N LEU A 225 14.47 -5.97 22.27
CA LEU A 225 13.41 -5.86 23.27
C LEU A 225 13.20 -7.18 24.03
N SER A 226 13.31 -8.33 23.35
CA SER A 226 13.19 -9.65 23.98
C SER A 226 14.41 -10.02 24.84
N ARG A 227 15.62 -9.60 24.47
CA ARG A 227 16.87 -9.93 25.20
C ARG A 227 17.19 -8.94 26.32
N GLY A 228 16.73 -7.68 26.22
CA GLY A 228 17.00 -6.62 27.19
C GLY A 228 16.15 -6.67 28.47
N ALA A 229 15.10 -7.49 28.51
CA ALA A 229 14.29 -7.66 29.70
C ALA A 229 14.99 -8.60 30.70
N ARG A 230 16.00 -8.11 31.43
CA ARG A 230 16.04 -8.46 32.87
C ARG A 230 14.63 -8.18 33.37
N TRP A 231 13.98 -9.14 34.03
CA TRP A 231 12.61 -8.96 34.53
C TRP A 231 12.47 -7.53 35.04
N PRO A 232 11.53 -6.73 34.46
CA PRO A 232 11.41 -5.34 34.86
C PRO A 232 11.31 -5.34 36.37
N ASN A 233 12.19 -4.61 37.03
CA ASN A 233 12.21 -4.56 38.48
C ASN A 233 10.87 -3.96 38.92
N MET A 234 9.91 -4.82 39.24
CA MET A 234 8.54 -4.45 39.62
C MET A 234 8.50 -3.86 41.03
N ARG A 235 9.65 -3.53 41.64
CA ARG A 235 9.69 -2.78 42.89
C ARG A 235 8.97 -1.46 42.68
N GLN A 236 7.95 -1.24 43.51
CA GLN A 236 7.29 0.05 43.63
C GLN A 236 8.34 1.08 44.03
N ARG A 237 8.58 2.04 43.14
CA ARG A 237 9.36 3.23 43.47
C ARG A 237 8.40 4.26 44.04
N PRO A 238 8.79 5.01 45.07
CA PRO A 238 7.96 6.10 45.56
C PRO A 238 7.73 7.09 44.42
N VAL A 239 6.47 7.27 44.04
CA VAL A 239 6.06 8.27 43.04
C VAL A 239 5.88 9.58 43.78
N LYS A 240 6.66 10.61 43.40
CA LYS A 240 6.42 11.98 43.84
C LYS A 240 5.73 12.74 42.72
N THR A 241 4.57 13.30 43.02
CA THR A 241 3.78 14.09 42.08
C THR A 241 4.20 15.56 42.20
N LEU A 242 4.64 16.17 41.11
CA LEU A 242 4.95 17.60 41.06
C LEU A 242 3.84 18.30 40.29
N VAL A 243 3.18 19.26 40.93
CA VAL A 243 2.15 20.10 40.29
C VAL A 243 2.79 21.44 39.98
N LEU A 244 3.01 21.71 38.69
CA LEU A 244 3.54 23.00 38.25
C LEU A 244 2.39 24.02 38.21
N VAL A 245 2.54 25.10 38.97
CA VAL A 245 1.49 26.12 39.15
C VAL A 245 2.04 27.45 38.66
N ASP A 246 1.49 28.01 37.58
CA ASP A 246 1.79 29.38 37.17
C ASP A 246 0.91 30.40 37.90
N ASP A 247 -0.36 30.07 38.14
CA ASP A 247 -1.33 30.90 38.88
C ASP A 247 -2.44 30.03 39.51
N VAL A 248 -3.23 30.59 40.44
CA VAL A 248 -4.26 29.89 41.21
C VAL A 248 -5.66 30.20 40.68
N HIS A 249 -6.10 29.39 39.72
CA HIS A 249 -7.44 29.45 39.13
C HIS A 249 -8.21 28.12 39.32
N ALA A 250 -9.47 28.07 38.87
CA ALA A 250 -10.33 26.88 39.02
C ALA A 250 -9.69 25.60 38.43
N GLY A 251 -9.06 25.72 37.26
CA GLY A 251 -8.26 24.65 36.67
C GLY A 251 -7.13 24.13 37.58
N THR A 252 -6.38 25.02 38.23
CA THR A 252 -5.33 24.66 39.20
C THR A 252 -5.90 23.83 40.35
N VAL A 253 -7.05 24.24 40.89
CA VAL A 253 -7.74 23.51 41.97
C VAL A 253 -8.18 22.12 41.50
N HIS A 254 -8.69 21.98 40.26
CA HIS A 254 -8.99 20.68 39.68
C HIS A 254 -7.75 19.79 39.52
N THR A 255 -6.62 20.35 39.08
CA THR A 255 -5.35 19.63 38.99
C THR A 255 -4.84 19.17 40.36
N ILE A 256 -4.99 20.00 41.39
CA ILE A 256 -4.62 19.65 42.77
C ILE A 256 -5.54 18.55 43.30
N ASN A 257 -6.85 18.64 43.09
CA ASN A 257 -7.79 17.59 43.49
C ASN A 257 -7.48 16.26 42.80
N PHE A 258 -7.11 16.31 41.52
CA PHE A 258 -6.63 15.14 40.80
C PHE A 258 -5.34 14.59 41.42
N ALA A 259 -4.35 15.44 41.71
CA ALA A 259 -3.10 15.03 42.37
C ALA A 259 -3.34 14.40 43.75
N LYS A 260 -4.24 14.98 44.55
CA LYS A 260 -4.68 14.42 45.85
C LYS A 260 -5.36 13.05 45.67
N SER A 261 -6.17 12.88 44.62
CA SER A 261 -6.87 11.60 44.34
C SER A 261 -5.94 10.43 43.99
N LEU A 262 -4.69 10.71 43.57
CA LEU A 262 -3.70 9.68 43.25
C LEU A 262 -3.13 8.98 44.50
N GLY A 263 -3.35 9.52 45.71
CA GLY A 263 -2.87 8.95 46.96
C GLY A 263 -1.34 8.92 47.12
N ALA A 264 -0.62 9.63 46.24
CA ALA A 264 0.83 9.76 46.25
C ALA A 264 1.26 11.11 46.85
N PRO A 265 2.45 11.21 47.47
CA PRO A 265 2.97 12.48 47.96
C PRO A 265 3.08 13.48 46.80
N TRP A 266 2.53 14.67 46.98
CA TRP A 266 2.53 15.72 45.97
C TRP A 266 3.19 17.00 46.49
N THR A 267 3.72 17.82 45.57
CA THR A 267 4.32 19.11 45.89
C THR A 267 3.96 20.10 44.78
N ALA A 268 3.37 21.24 45.16
CA ALA A 268 3.17 22.34 44.22
C ALA A 268 4.47 23.13 44.06
N VAL A 269 4.83 23.44 42.82
CA VAL A 269 6.01 24.23 42.49
C VAL A 269 5.58 25.38 41.59
N HIS A 270 5.85 26.60 42.05
CA HIS A 270 5.72 27.82 41.28
C HIS A 270 7.12 28.35 40.97
N VAL A 271 7.38 28.66 39.70
CA VAL A 271 8.65 29.28 39.29
C VAL A 271 8.47 30.79 39.26
N ALA A 272 8.96 31.45 40.31
CA ALA A 272 8.88 32.90 40.46
C ALA A 272 9.91 33.61 39.57
N ILE A 273 9.48 34.10 38.40
CA ILE A 273 10.29 35.00 37.56
C ILE A 273 10.08 36.46 37.96
N ASP A 274 8.87 36.81 38.39
CA ASP A 274 8.48 38.13 38.87
C ASP A 274 8.13 38.08 40.36
N PRO A 275 8.86 38.82 41.23
CA PRO A 275 8.60 38.85 42.67
C PRO A 275 7.18 39.28 43.04
N GLU A 276 6.57 40.21 42.30
CA GLU A 276 5.21 40.68 42.60
C GLU A 276 4.16 39.62 42.25
N LYS A 277 4.34 38.93 41.12
CA LYS A 277 3.48 37.82 40.72
C LYS A 277 3.58 36.67 41.73
N ALA A 278 4.79 36.34 42.19
CA ALA A 278 5.00 35.27 43.16
C ALA A 278 4.21 35.51 44.45
N GLU A 279 4.20 36.74 44.96
CA GLU A 279 3.49 37.06 46.20
C GLU A 279 1.98 37.05 46.03
N ARG A 280 1.47 37.47 44.86
CA ARG A 280 0.04 37.32 44.51
C ARG A 280 -0.37 35.85 44.46
N VAL A 281 0.39 35.01 43.75
CA VAL A 281 0.13 33.57 43.62
C VAL A 281 0.15 32.90 44.98
N LYS A 282 1.13 33.22 45.83
CA LYS A 282 1.25 32.70 47.19
C LYS A 282 0.07 33.10 48.08
N ARG A 283 -0.39 34.35 47.99
CA ARG A 283 -1.60 34.81 48.72
C ARG A 283 -2.85 34.08 48.25
N THR A 284 -3.08 34.01 46.94
CA THR A 284 -4.25 33.32 46.39
C THR A 284 -4.21 31.81 46.64
N TRP A 285 -3.01 31.22 46.74
CA TRP A 285 -2.82 29.84 47.16
C TRP A 285 -3.34 29.59 48.58
N GLN A 286 -2.94 30.44 49.53
CA GLN A 286 -3.41 30.35 50.91
C GLN A 286 -4.92 30.52 51.03
N GLU A 287 -5.52 31.41 50.23
CA GLU A 287 -6.97 31.65 50.23
C GLU A 287 -7.78 30.48 49.65
N ARG A 288 -7.30 29.83 48.57
CA ARG A 288 -8.10 28.89 47.77
C ARG A 288 -7.76 27.42 47.93
N VAL A 289 -6.51 27.10 48.30
CA VAL A 289 -6.03 25.71 48.39
C VAL A 289 -5.80 25.33 49.85
N GLY A 290 -5.26 26.25 50.66
CA GLY A 290 -4.79 25.94 52.02
C GLY A 290 -3.55 25.03 52.01
N ASP A 291 -2.97 24.82 53.20
CA ASP A 291 -1.85 23.89 53.40
C ASP A 291 -2.23 22.42 53.12
#